data_AF-A0A158KNT9-F1
#
_entry.id   AF-A0A158KNT9-F1
#
_cell.length_a   1.000
_cell.length_b   1.000
_cell.length_c   1.000
_cell.angle_alpha   90.00
_cell.angle_beta   90.00
_cell.angle_gamma   90.00
#
_symmetry.space_group_name_H-M   'P 1'
#
loop_
_entity.id
_entity.type
_entity.pdbx_description
1 polymer ?
#
loop_
_entity_poly.entity_id
_entity_poly.type
_entity_poly.pdbx_seq_one_letter_code
_entity_poly.pdbx_strand_id
1 'polypeptide(L)'
;MYQSEEYDGWNIQITTVNQGGIITAIAIINRENLEFRFENFADADTERASAARAGVWLRGWLDLNQLTGVTAVGASSRIDQQPAKNQRRLIDERY
;
A
#
# COMPACT_ATOMS: atom_id res chain seq x y z
N MET A 1 15.34 -19.41 5.95
CA MET A 1 13.91 -19.78 5.72
C MET A 1 13.36 -19.02 4.53
N TYR A 2 12.45 -19.61 3.76
CA TYR A 2 11.65 -18.94 2.73
C TYR A 2 10.16 -19.02 3.09
N GLN A 3 9.43 -17.92 2.89
CA GLN A 3 7.99 -17.83 3.06
C GLN A 3 7.40 -17.00 1.91
N SER A 4 6.29 -17.46 1.33
CA SER A 4 5.53 -16.69 0.35
C SER A 4 4.07 -16.65 0.74
N GLU A 5 3.43 -15.49 0.60
CA GLU A 5 2.01 -15.31 0.83
C GLU A 5 1.41 -14.30 -0.15
N GLU A 6 0.09 -14.33 -0.32
CA GLU A 6 -0.67 -13.32 -1.03
C GLU A 6 -1.40 -12.43 -0.01
N TYR A 7 -1.33 -11.12 -0.21
CA TYR A 7 -2.05 -10.14 0.60
C TYR A 7 -2.63 -9.05 -0.30
N ASP A 8 -3.96 -9.07 -0.47
CA ASP A 8 -4.70 -8.06 -1.22
C ASP A 8 -4.14 -7.80 -2.64
N GLY A 9 -3.90 -8.89 -3.36
CA GLY A 9 -3.32 -8.88 -4.71
C GLY A 9 -1.82 -8.65 -4.77
N TRP A 10 -1.14 -8.39 -3.64
CA TRP A 10 0.31 -8.37 -3.57
C TRP A 10 0.86 -9.77 -3.28
N ASN A 11 1.80 -10.22 -4.10
CA ASN A 11 2.63 -11.37 -3.78
C ASN A 11 3.77 -10.91 -2.86
N ILE A 12 3.86 -11.51 -1.68
CA ILE A 12 4.88 -11.20 -0.68
C ILE A 12 5.81 -12.40 -0.55
N GLN A 13 7.09 -12.21 -0.84
CA GLN A 13 8.13 -13.22 -0.71
C GLN A 13 9.15 -12.76 0.33
N ILE A 14 9.37 -13.57 1.36
CA ILE A 14 10.26 -13.28 2.48
C ILE A 14 11.31 -14.38 2.56
N THR A 15 12.57 -13.99 2.59
CA THR A 15 13.71 -14.86 2.86
C THR A 15 14.43 -14.34 4.08
N THR A 16 14.81 -15.23 4.99
CA THR A 16 15.66 -14.85 6.13
C THR A 16 17.11 -15.23 5.87
N VAL A 17 18.01 -14.39 6.36
CA VAL A 17 19.46 -14.60 6.29
C VAL A 17 20.05 -14.48 7.68
N ASN A 18 21.03 -15.32 8.01
CA ASN A 18 21.81 -15.19 9.24
C ASN A 18 23.06 -14.36 8.94
N GLN A 19 23.17 -13.20 9.59
CA GLN A 19 24.29 -12.28 9.48
C GLN A 19 25.05 -12.25 10.82
N GLY A 20 25.91 -13.25 11.03
CA GLY A 20 26.79 -13.27 12.21
C GLY A 20 26.07 -13.51 13.54
N GLY A 21 24.96 -14.24 13.54
CA GLY A 21 24.17 -14.57 14.73
C GLY A 21 22.85 -13.81 14.83
N ILE A 22 22.68 -12.74 14.05
CA ILE A 22 21.41 -12.01 13.93
C ILE A 22 20.70 -12.52 12.67
N ILE A 23 19.43 -12.89 12.79
CA ILE A 23 18.62 -13.30 11.65
C ILE A 23 17.81 -12.10 11.20
N THR A 24 17.98 -11.71 9.93
CA THR A 24 17.26 -10.60 9.31
C THR A 24 16.44 -11.06 8.12
N ALA A 25 15.40 -10.30 7.77
CA ALA A 25 14.57 -10.57 6.60
C ALA A 25 15.02 -9.75 5.38
N ILE A 26 14.93 -10.39 4.22
CA ILE A 26 14.92 -9.79 2.88
C ILE A 26 13.55 -10.12 2.29
N ALA A 27 12.90 -9.14 1.68
CA ALA A 27 11.60 -9.36 1.06
C ALA A 27 11.51 -8.72 -0.32
N ILE A 28 10.75 -9.37 -1.18
CA ILE A 28 10.30 -8.83 -2.46
C ILE A 28 8.77 -8.89 -2.41
N ILE A 29 8.14 -7.75 -2.66
CA ILE A 29 6.69 -7.69 -2.83
C ILE A 29 6.40 -7.18 -4.24
N ASN A 30 5.45 -7.82 -4.91
CA ASN A 30 5.09 -7.45 -6.28
C ASN A 30 3.59 -7.53 -6.52
N ARG A 31 3.10 -6.67 -7.41
CA ARG A 31 1.73 -6.69 -7.95
C ARG A 31 1.76 -6.13 -9.36
N GLU A 32 1.30 -6.93 -10.33
CA GLU A 32 1.30 -6.56 -11.75
C GLU A 32 2.70 -6.12 -12.23
N ASN A 33 2.89 -4.81 -12.50
CA ASN A 33 4.15 -4.23 -12.98
C ASN A 33 4.94 -3.51 -11.88
N LEU A 34 4.50 -3.59 -10.62
CA LEU A 34 5.16 -2.97 -9.47
C LEU A 34 5.93 -4.03 -8.68
N GLU A 35 7.18 -3.73 -8.35
CA GLU A 35 8.02 -4.54 -7.47
C GLU A 35 8.75 -3.63 -6.48
N PHE A 36 8.75 -4.03 -5.21
CA PHE A 36 9.52 -3.39 -4.16
C PHE A 36 10.38 -4.44 -3.46
N ARG A 37 11.63 -4.07 -3.20
CA ARG A 37 12.59 -4.90 -2.48
C ARG A 37 13.01 -4.23 -1.19
N PHE A 38 13.00 -5.01 -0.11
CA PHE A 38 13.35 -4.58 1.23
C PHE A 38 14.45 -5.50 1.77
N GLU A 39 15.45 -4.92 2.41
CA GLU A 39 16.59 -5.65 2.97
C GLU A 39 16.82 -5.21 4.41
N ASN A 40 17.18 -6.17 5.28
CA ASN A 40 17.63 -5.93 6.66
C ASN A 40 16.64 -5.11 7.53
N PHE A 41 15.34 -5.40 7.45
CA PHE A 41 14.29 -4.58 8.08
C PHE A 41 13.48 -5.28 9.19
N ALA A 42 13.77 -6.55 9.49
CA ALA A 42 13.14 -7.30 10.58
C ALA A 42 14.12 -8.31 11.18
N ASP A 43 14.77 -7.92 12.27
CA ASP A 43 15.72 -8.76 13.01
C ASP A 43 15.01 -9.62 14.07
N ALA A 44 15.53 -10.82 14.31
CA ALA A 44 15.12 -11.69 15.41
C ALA A 44 16.18 -12.76 15.73
N ASP A 45 15.98 -13.47 16.83
CA ASP A 45 16.84 -14.59 17.24
C ASP A 45 16.55 -15.89 16.47
N THR A 46 15.43 -15.95 15.73
CA THR A 46 15.04 -17.12 14.92
C THR A 46 14.52 -16.73 13.54
N GLU A 47 14.73 -17.61 12.56
CA GLU A 47 14.22 -17.43 11.18
C GLU A 47 12.71 -17.21 11.16
N ARG A 48 11.97 -18.02 11.92
CA ARG A 48 10.52 -17.91 12.00
C ARG A 48 10.07 -16.57 12.58
N ALA A 49 10.72 -16.08 13.64
CA ALA A 49 10.36 -14.81 14.25
C ALA A 49 10.69 -13.61 13.34
N SER A 50 11.83 -13.63 12.66
CA SER A 50 12.21 -12.60 11.68
C SER A 50 11.22 -12.56 10.51
N ALA A 51 10.87 -13.72 9.93
CA ALA A 51 9.89 -13.80 8.86
C ALA A 51 8.49 -13.32 9.28
N ALA A 52 8.03 -13.68 10.48
CA ALA A 52 6.73 -13.25 11.00
C ALA A 52 6.67 -11.73 11.21
N ARG A 53 7.73 -11.14 11.78
CA ARG A 53 7.86 -9.68 11.94
C ARG A 53 7.86 -8.97 10.58
N ALA A 54 8.61 -9.51 9.63
CA ALA A 54 8.66 -8.98 8.27
C ALA A 54 7.28 -8.99 7.61
N GLY A 55 6.51 -10.09 7.70
CA GLY A 55 5.17 -10.17 7.14
C GLY A 55 4.20 -9.15 7.74
N VAL A 56 4.21 -8.97 9.07
CA VAL A 56 3.38 -7.94 9.73
C VAL A 56 3.78 -6.53 9.29
N TRP A 57 5.08 -6.26 9.24
CA TRP A 57 5.59 -4.96 8.83
C TRP A 57 5.23 -4.64 7.38
N LEU A 58 5.38 -5.59 6.45
CA LEU A 58 5.08 -5.41 5.03
C LEU A 58 3.59 -5.13 4.79
N ARG A 59 2.70 -5.85 5.47
CA ARG A 59 1.25 -5.57 5.40
C ARG A 59 0.94 -4.16 5.90
N GLY A 60 1.48 -3.80 7.07
CA GLY A 60 1.31 -2.45 7.61
C GLY A 60 1.87 -1.37 6.68
N TRP A 61 3.02 -1.62 6.04
CA TRP A 61 3.60 -0.71 5.05
C TRP A 61 2.69 -0.55 3.83
N LEU A 62 2.16 -1.64 3.28
CA LEU A 62 1.22 -1.59 2.15
C LEU A 62 -0.05 -0.80 2.51
N ASP A 63 -0.61 -1.03 3.69
CA ASP A 63 -1.81 -0.34 4.18
C ASP A 63 -1.54 1.16 4.40
N LEU A 64 -0.42 1.52 5.02
CA LEU A 64 -0.03 2.92 5.26
C LEU A 64 0.21 3.69 3.95
N ASN A 65 0.66 3.00 2.90
CA ASN A 65 0.85 3.59 1.58
C ASN A 65 -0.40 3.53 0.70
N GLN A 66 -1.56 3.08 1.23
CA GLN A 66 -2.82 2.94 0.50
C GLN A 66 -2.66 2.09 -0.77
N LEU A 67 -1.77 1.09 -0.72
CA LEU A 67 -1.51 0.16 -1.82
C LEU A 67 -2.42 -1.08 -1.74
N THR A 68 -3.17 -1.19 -0.65
CA THR A 68 -4.22 -2.17 -0.40
C THR A 68 -5.60 -1.51 -0.48
N GLY A 69 -6.65 -2.27 -0.81
CA GLY A 69 -8.03 -1.81 -0.89
C GLY A 69 -8.45 -1.24 -2.25
N VAL A 70 -7.69 -1.47 -3.33
CA VAL A 70 -8.14 -1.11 -4.69
C VAL A 70 -9.15 -2.15 -5.19
N THR A 71 -10.33 -2.20 -4.58
CA THR A 71 -11.54 -2.28 -5.41
C THR A 71 -11.54 -1.04 -6.30
N ALA A 72 -11.67 -1.22 -7.61
CA ALA A 72 -11.90 -0.11 -8.53
C ALA A 72 -13.12 0.71 -8.06
N VAL A 73 -12.90 1.74 -7.25
CA VAL A 73 -13.89 2.78 -6.99
C VAL A 73 -13.88 3.69 -8.22
N GLY A 74 -14.46 3.20 -9.31
CA GLY A 74 -15.00 4.08 -10.32
C GLY A 74 -16.17 4.84 -9.72
N ALA A 75 -15.93 5.88 -8.93
CA ALA A 75 -16.86 6.96 -8.57
C ALA A 75 -16.29 7.84 -7.45
N SER A 76 -15.33 8.70 -7.79
CA SER A 76 -15.48 10.07 -7.33
C SER A 76 -15.49 10.92 -8.58
N SER A 77 -16.70 11.09 -9.11
CA SER A 77 -17.03 12.09 -10.10
C SER A 77 -16.26 13.37 -9.80
N ARG A 78 -15.61 13.93 -10.83
CA ARG A 78 -15.30 15.35 -10.96
C ARG A 78 -15.99 16.18 -9.87
N ILE A 79 -15.26 16.53 -8.82
CA ILE A 79 -15.52 17.82 -8.19
C ILE A 79 -14.75 18.82 -9.05
N ASP A 80 -15.33 19.09 -10.21
CA ASP A 80 -15.13 20.34 -10.93
C ASP A 80 -15.66 21.41 -9.97
N GLN A 81 -14.82 21.87 -9.03
CA GLN A 81 -15.06 23.12 -8.30
C GLN A 81 -14.91 24.26 -9.30
N GLN A 82 -15.85 24.36 -10.22
CA GLN A 82 -16.12 25.58 -10.95
C GLN A 82 -17.25 26.27 -10.18
N PRO A 83 -16.99 27.35 -9.43
CA PRO A 83 -18.08 28.17 -8.92
C PRO A 83 -18.89 28.62 -10.14
N ALA A 84 -20.16 28.22 -10.15
CA ALA A 84 -21.11 28.56 -11.20
C ALA A 84 -21.02 30.07 -11.47
N LYS A 85 -20.67 30.38 -12.72
CA LYS A 85 -20.68 31.73 -13.26
C LYS A 85 -22.00 32.40 -12.89
N ASN A 86 -21.90 33.60 -12.31
CA ASN A 86 -22.97 34.58 -12.20
C ASN A 86 -23.74 34.69 -13.53
N GLN A 87 -24.86 33.98 -13.66
CA GLN A 87 -25.84 34.16 -14.72
C GLN A 87 -27.16 34.63 -14.10
N ARG A 88 -27.27 35.95 -14.04
CA ARG A 88 -28.45 36.80 -14.24
C ARG A 88 -29.81 36.30 -13.75
N ARG A 89 -30.43 37.10 -12.89
CA ARG A 89 -31.83 37.52 -13.11
C ARG A 89 -31.93 39.04 -13.06
N LEU A 90 -32.00 39.66 -14.25
CA LEU A 90 -32.82 40.86 -14.40
C LEU A 90 -34.24 40.42 -14.08
N ILE A 91 -34.81 40.93 -13.00
CA ILE A 91 -36.25 40.88 -12.79
C ILE A 91 -36.73 42.29 -13.13
N ASP A 92 -37.24 42.43 -14.35
CA ASP A 92 -38.13 43.50 -14.74
C ASP A 92 -39.49 43.16 -14.11
N GLU A 93 -39.85 43.83 -13.01
CA GLU A 93 -41.21 43.84 -12.52
C GLU A 93 -41.63 45.29 -12.33
N ARG A 94 -42.46 45.72 -13.29
CA ARG A 94 -43.26 46.93 -13.23
C ARG A 94 -44.05 47.00 -11.93
N TYR A 95 -43.92 48.10 -11.20
CA TYR A 95 -45.01 48.86 -10.59
C TYR A 95 -44.53 50.29 -10.29
#